data_AF-A0A6B3DU86-F1
#
_entry.id   AF-A0A6B3DU86-F1
#
_cell.length_a   1.000
_cell.length_b   1.000
_cell.length_c   1.000
_cell.angle_alpha   90.00
_cell.angle_beta   90.00
_cell.angle_gamma   90.00
#
_symmetry.space_group_name_H-M   'P 1'
#
loop_
_entity.id
_entity.type
_entity.pdbx_description
1 polymer ?
#
loop_
_entity_poly.entity_id
_entity_poly.type
_entity_poly.pdbx_seq_one_letter_code
_entity_poly.pdbx_strand_id
1 'polypeptide(L)' 'MSRAALLVLADGRFPAGGHAHSGGAEAAVRAGRITGVADLADFCRGRLHTAGLVAAALAGAAALGRDPVELDAA' A
#
# COMPACT_ATOMS: atom_id res chain seq x y z
N MET A 1 -7.55 14.17 -13.30
CA MET A 1 -6.07 14.24 -13.17
C MET A 1 -5.42 13.92 -14.51
N SER A 2 -4.27 14.52 -14.83
CA SER A 2 -3.50 14.13 -16.02
C SER A 2 -2.74 12.82 -15.77
N ARG A 3 -2.46 12.05 -16.84
CA ARG A 3 -1.66 10.81 -16.74
C ARG A 3 -0.28 11.05 -16.12
N ALA A 4 0.35 12.17 -16.45
CA ALA A 4 1.65 12.56 -15.90
C ALA A 4 1.60 12.71 -14.37
N ALA A 5 0.54 13.33 -13.84
CA ALA A 5 0.36 13.46 -12.39
C ALA A 5 0.21 12.10 -11.70
N LEU A 6 -0.52 11.16 -12.31
CA LEU A 6 -0.66 9.80 -11.77
C LEU A 6 0.67 9.04 -11.75
N LEU A 7 1.52 9.22 -12.76
CA LEU A 7 2.86 8.60 -12.79
C LEU A 7 3.77 9.17 -11.70
N VAL A 8 3.71 10.48 -11.43
CA VAL A 8 4.46 11.10 -10.33
C VAL A 8 4.02 10.54 -8.97
N LEU A 9 2.71 10.37 -8.76
CA LEU A 9 2.17 9.80 -7.51
C LEU A 9 2.57 8.33 -7.31
N ALA A 10 2.72 7.57 -8.39
CA ALA A 10 3.12 6.16 -8.33
C ALA A 10 4.64 5.95 -8.27
N ASP A 11 5.43 7.01 -8.38
CA ASP A 11 6.89 6.93 -8.37
C ASP A 11 7.40 6.61 -6.95
N GLY A 12 8.23 5.57 -6.81
CA GLY A 12 8.80 5.18 -5.52
C GLY A 12 9.72 6.24 -4.89
N ARG A 13 10.18 7.22 -5.68
CA ARG A 13 10.96 8.38 -5.22
C ARG A 13 10.07 9.53 -4.73
N PHE A 14 8.75 9.43 -4.88
CA PHE A 14 7.83 10.44 -4.37
C PHE A 14 8.01 10.58 -2.85
N PRO A 15 8.27 11.78 -2.31
CA PRO A 15 8.70 11.98 -0.93
C PRO A 15 7.53 11.92 0.07
N ALA A 16 6.68 10.90 -0.04
CA ALA A 16 5.57 10.62 0.87
C ALA A 16 5.97 9.75 2.07
N GLY A 17 7.22 9.26 2.13
CA GLY A 17 7.73 8.44 3.24
C GLY A 17 7.22 6.99 3.27
N GLY A 18 6.35 6.58 2.32
CA GLY A 18 5.75 5.24 2.31
C GLY A 18 6.74 4.07 2.20
N HIS A 19 7.91 4.30 1.59
CA HIS A 19 8.98 3.29 1.48
C HIS A 19 9.67 2.96 2.82
N ALA A 20 9.44 3.77 3.88
CA ALA A 20 10.06 3.55 5.18
C ALA A 20 9.44 2.35 5.94
N HIS A 21 8.28 1.87 5.50
CA HIS A 21 7.58 0.76 6.14
C HIS A 21 7.70 -0.52 5.32
N SER A 22 8.29 -1.57 5.89
CA SER A 22 8.43 -2.89 5.24
C SER A 22 7.10 -3.63 5.05
N GLY A 23 5.99 -3.10 5.56
CA GLY A 23 4.68 -3.75 5.49
C GLY A 23 4.64 -5.11 6.19
N GLY A 24 5.48 -5.33 7.21
CA GLY A 24 5.58 -6.60 7.91
C GLY A 24 6.35 -7.68 7.14
N ALA A 25 6.88 -7.39 5.94
CA ALA A 25 7.72 -8.31 5.19
C ALA A 25 8.98 -8.69 5.98
N GLU A 26 9.61 -7.71 6.65
CA GLU A 26 10.81 -7.98 7.45
C GLU A 26 10.52 -8.96 8.60
N ALA A 27 9.39 -8.80 9.30
CA ALA A 27 8.97 -9.71 10.35
C ALA A 27 8.62 -11.11 9.80
N ALA A 28 8.01 -11.18 8.60
CA ALA A 28 7.70 -12.45 7.94
C ALA A 28 8.97 -13.21 7.51
N VAL A 29 10.00 -12.50 7.04
CA VAL A 29 11.34 -13.06 6.77
C VAL A 29 11.97 -13.59 8.06
N ARG A 30 12.00 -12.77 9.13
CA ARG A 30 12.56 -13.19 10.44
C ARG A 30 11.85 -14.42 11.01
N ALA A 31 10.56 -14.60 10.73
CA ALA A 31 9.77 -15.75 11.13
C ALA A 31 9.90 -16.98 10.21
N GLY A 32 10.75 -16.93 9.17
CA GLY A 32 10.93 -18.03 8.22
C GLY A 32 9.73 -18.28 7.28
N ARG A 33 8.79 -17.32 7.19
CA ARG A 33 7.60 -17.42 6.32
C ARG A 33 7.84 -16.90 4.90
N ILE A 34 8.87 -16.07 4.72
CA ILE A 34 9.33 -15.63 3.40
C ILE A 34 10.79 -16.05 3.28
N THR A 35 11.06 -17.02 2.40
CA THR A 35 12.41 -17.54 2.16
C THR A 35 12.89 -17.32 0.72
N GLY A 36 11.98 -16.92 -0.17
CA GLY A 36 12.31 -16.61 -1.55
C GLY A 36 11.24 -15.78 -2.28
N VAL A 37 11.43 -15.62 -3.59
CA VAL A 37 10.57 -14.78 -4.44
C VAL A 37 9.14 -15.30 -4.52
N ALA A 38 8.94 -16.62 -4.53
CA ALA A 38 7.61 -17.23 -4.55
C ALA A 38 6.81 -16.85 -3.27
N ASP A 39 7.40 -17.09 -2.09
CA ASP A 39 6.79 -16.73 -0.81
C ASP A 39 6.52 -15.22 -0.70
N LEU A 40 7.43 -14.39 -1.21
CA LEU A 40 7.25 -12.94 -1.24
C LEU A 40 6.06 -12.55 -2.13
N ALA A 41 5.91 -13.20 -3.29
CA ALA A 41 4.77 -12.95 -4.16
C ALA A 41 3.44 -13.36 -3.49
N ASP A 42 3.43 -14.50 -2.80
CA ASP A 42 2.27 -14.96 -2.03
C ASP A 42 1.94 -14.00 -0.88
N PHE A 43 2.95 -13.54 -0.15
CA PHE A 43 2.83 -12.53 0.90
C PHE A 43 2.25 -11.21 0.36
N CYS A 44 2.77 -10.73 -0.77
CA CYS A 44 2.27 -9.53 -1.43
C CYS A 44 0.80 -9.69 -1.87
N ARG A 45 0.41 -10.83 -2.44
CA ARG A 45 -1.00 -11.10 -2.78
C ARG A 45 -1.88 -11.12 -1.53
N GLY A 46 -1.46 -11.78 -0.46
CA GLY A 46 -2.17 -11.76 0.83
C GLY A 46 -2.34 -10.34 1.38
N ARG A 47 -1.32 -9.48 1.26
CA ARG A 47 -1.41 -8.06 1.63
C ARG A 47 -2.43 -7.30 0.79
N LEU A 48 -2.52 -7.55 -0.52
CA LEU A 48 -3.52 -6.90 -1.38
C LEU A 48 -4.94 -7.20 -0.92
N HIS A 49 -5.21 -8.42 -0.46
CA HIS A 49 -6.54 -8.82 0.01
C HIS A 49 -6.87 -8.38 1.44
N THR A 50 -5.91 -7.79 2.17
CA THR A 50 -6.08 -7.37 3.56
C THR A 50 -5.88 -5.85 3.70
N ALA A 51 -4.70 -5.41 4.16
CA ALA A 51 -4.41 -3.99 4.33
C ALA A 51 -4.48 -3.22 3.00
N GLY A 52 -4.14 -3.86 1.88
CA GLY A 52 -4.24 -3.26 0.55
C GLY A 52 -5.68 -2.97 0.14
N LEU A 53 -6.64 -3.84 0.50
CA LEU A 53 -8.05 -3.65 0.17
C LEU A 53 -8.63 -2.43 0.89
N VAL A 54 -8.33 -2.29 2.20
CA VAL A 54 -8.78 -1.14 3.00
C VAL A 54 -8.15 0.16 2.47
N ALA A 55 -6.84 0.16 2.21
CA ALA A 55 -6.16 1.32 1.66
C ALA A 55 -6.73 1.72 0.29
N ALA A 56 -7.02 0.76 -0.58
CA ALA A 56 -7.63 1.02 -1.89
C ALA A 56 -9.05 1.59 -1.76
N ALA A 57 -9.85 1.09 -0.81
CA ALA A 57 -11.19 1.62 -0.56
C ALA A 57 -11.15 3.08 -0.08
N LEU A 58 -10.29 3.41 0.89
CA LEU A 58 -10.11 4.78 1.40
C LEU A 58 -9.56 5.72 0.32
N ALA A 59 -8.55 5.28 -0.45
CA ALA A 59 -8.01 6.06 -1.56
C ALA A 59 -9.08 6.33 -2.63
N GLY A 60 -9.92 5.33 -2.96
CA GLY A 60 -11.04 5.49 -3.86
C GLY A 60 -12.09 6.47 -3.34
N ALA A 61 -12.45 6.38 -2.06
CA ALA A 61 -13.37 7.29 -1.39
C ALA A 61 -12.86 8.74 -1.40
N ALA A 62 -11.59 8.96 -1.09
CA ALA A 62 -10.93 10.27 -1.17
C ALA A 62 -10.94 10.83 -2.60
N ALA A 63 -10.60 10.00 -3.59
CA ALA A 63 -10.60 10.40 -5.00
C ALA A 63 -12.00 10.78 -5.52
N LEU A 64 -13.06 10.24 -4.91
CA LEU A 64 -14.46 10.57 -5.18
C LEU A 64 -14.96 11.79 -4.38
N GLY A 65 -14.10 12.44 -3.58
CA GLY A 65 -14.41 13.68 -2.89
C GLY A 65 -15.02 13.53 -1.49
N ARG A 66 -14.86 12.37 -0.83
CA ARG A 66 -15.19 12.23 0.60
C ARG A 66 -14.30 13.12 1.46
N ASP A 67 -14.85 13.60 2.58
CA ASP A 67 -14.13 14.46 3.52
C ASP A 67 -12.94 13.69 4.14
N PRO A 68 -11.69 14.19 4.02
CA PRO A 68 -10.54 13.57 4.66
C PRO A 68 -10.67 13.38 6.17
N VAL A 69 -11.38 14.26 6.88
CA VAL A 69 -11.58 14.13 8.34
C VAL A 69 -12.49 12.94 8.65
N GLU A 70 -13.54 12.73 7.86
CA GLU A 70 -14.40 11.55 8.00
C GLU A 70 -13.65 10.26 7.64
N LEU A 71 -12.76 10.30 6.65
CA LEU A 71 -11.94 9.15 6.26
C LEU A 71 -10.88 8.79 7.32
N ASP A 72 -10.30 9.78 7.99
CA ASP A 72 -9.32 9.56 9.07
C ASP A 72 -9.95 8.96 10.33
N ALA A 73 -11.25 9.21 10.53
CA ALA A 73 -12.02 8.67 11.64
C ALA A 73 -12.54 7.23 11.43
N ALA A 74 -12.36 6.65 10.23
CA ALA A 74 -12.85 5.32 9.85
C ALA A 74 -11.88 4.18 10.22
#